data_AF-A0A7J8SU59-F1
#
_entry.id   AF-A0A7J8SU59-F1
#
_cell.length_a   1.000
_cell.length_b   1.000
_cell.length_c   1.000
_cell.angle_alpha   90.00
_cell.angle_beta   90.00
_cell.angle_gamma   90.00
#
_symmetry.space_group_name_H-M   'P 1'
#
loop_
_entity.id
_entity.type
_entity.pdbx_description
1 polymer ?
#
loop_
_entity_poly.entity_id
_entity_poly.type
_entity_poly.pdbx_seq_one_letter_code
_entity_poly.pdbx_strand_id
1 'polypeptide(L)'
;RILHDNIIEATEDFSSDYCIGSGGYGSVYKAALPSGQMYGFCSHPNHSFLVYEHVERGSLRMVLSNNEQSKEPDWKKRLNVVNGLANALSYMHHGHSHPVVHRDISSNNVLLDLDYEVRVSDFGTA
;
A
#
# COMPACT_ATOMS: atom_id res chain seq x y z
N ARG A 1 17.43 -6.86 -2.79
CA ARG A 1 17.80 -6.32 -1.46
C ARG A 1 18.16 -4.86 -1.66
N ILE A 2 17.55 -3.97 -0.90
CA ILE A 2 17.77 -2.52 -1.02
C ILE A 2 18.81 -2.13 0.05
N LEU A 3 19.74 -1.24 -0.31
CA LEU A 3 20.76 -0.75 0.63
C LEU A 3 20.11 0.19 1.65
N HIS A 4 20.56 0.11 2.91
CA HIS A 4 20.05 0.92 4.00
C HIS A 4 20.23 2.42 3.69
N ASP A 5 21.45 2.83 3.30
CA ASP A 5 21.79 4.21 2.95
C ASP A 5 20.91 4.79 1.83
N ASN A 6 20.56 3.98 0.82
CA ASN A 6 19.67 4.43 -0.26
C ASN A 6 18.27 4.79 0.25
N ILE A 7 17.78 4.13 1.30
CA ILE A 7 16.46 4.42 1.89
C ILE A 7 16.55 5.68 2.75
N ILE A 8 17.63 5.86 3.51
CA ILE A 8 17.87 7.07 4.31
C ILE A 8 17.93 8.30 3.40
N GLU A 9 18.73 8.24 2.34
CA GLU A 9 18.86 9.34 1.39
C GLU A 9 17.53 9.63 0.67
N ALA A 10 16.84 8.61 0.17
CA ALA A 10 15.59 8.77 -0.57
C ALA A 10 14.40 9.23 0.28
N THR A 11 14.52 9.23 1.61
CA THR A 11 13.51 9.72 2.56
C THR A 11 13.96 10.99 3.29
N GLU A 12 15.13 11.53 2.94
CA GLU A 12 15.77 12.65 3.65
C GLU A 12 15.83 12.41 5.17
N ASP A 13 16.39 11.26 5.55
CA ASP A 13 16.47 10.78 6.94
C ASP A 13 15.08 10.69 7.62
N PHE A 14 14.12 10.09 6.92
CA PHE A 14 12.74 9.95 7.37
C PHE A 14 12.05 11.27 7.73
N SER A 15 12.32 12.32 6.93
CA SER A 15 11.65 13.61 7.07
C SER A 15 10.13 13.45 7.10
N SER A 16 9.48 14.22 7.97
CA SER A 16 8.02 14.23 8.10
C SER A 16 7.31 14.63 6.81
N ASP A 17 7.99 15.33 5.92
CA ASP A 17 7.45 15.77 4.63
C ASP A 17 7.15 14.59 3.70
N TYR A 18 7.84 13.46 3.90
CA TYR A 18 7.63 12.21 3.16
C TYR A 18 6.74 11.21 3.90
N CYS A 19 6.34 11.49 5.13
CA CYS A 19 5.51 10.58 5.92
C CYS A 19 4.07 10.58 5.38
N ILE A 20 3.61 9.41 4.93
CA ILE A 20 2.24 9.23 4.40
C ILE A 20 1.31 8.51 5.39
N GLY A 21 1.86 8.00 6.49
CA GLY A 21 1.08 7.37 7.55
C GLY A 21 1.95 6.85 8.67
N SER A 22 1.38 6.78 9.88
CA SER A 22 1.99 6.15 11.04
C SER A 22 0.93 5.33 11.78
N GLY A 23 1.34 4.20 12.33
CA GLY A 23 0.47 3.26 13.02
C GLY A 23 1.23 2.33 13.98
N GLY A 24 0.53 1.38 14.58
CA GLY A 24 1.11 0.48 15.59
C GLY A 24 2.26 -0.41 15.08
N TYR A 25 2.35 -0.60 13.76
CA TYR A 25 3.36 -1.44 13.11
C TYR A 25 4.54 -0.65 12.52
N GLY A 26 4.52 0.69 12.62
CA GLY A 26 5.57 1.57 12.11
C GLY A 26 5.04 2.78 11.35
N SER A 27 5.94 3.42 10.61
CA SER A 27 5.65 4.58 9.77
C SER A 27 5.93 4.25 8.31
N VAL A 28 5.10 4.81 7.42
CA VAL A 28 5.17 4.64 5.99
C VAL A 28 5.62 5.94 5.35
N TYR A 29 6.65 5.86 4.51
CA TYR A 29 7.26 7.01 3.85
C TYR A 29 7.21 6.85 2.33
N LYS A 30 7.00 7.96 1.63
CA LYS A 30 7.17 8.04 0.18
C LYS A 30 8.64 8.29 -0.13
N ALA A 31 9.23 7.51 -1.03
CA ALA A 31 10.63 7.62 -1.40
C ALA A 31 10.82 7.42 -2.91
N ALA A 32 11.81 8.10 -3.49
CA ALA A 32 12.24 7.88 -4.86
C ALA A 32 13.61 7.20 -4.86
N LEU A 33 13.64 5.87 -4.97
CA LEU A 33 14.89 5.12 -4.87
C LEU A 33 15.74 5.29 -6.14
N PRO A 34 17.06 5.55 -6.02
CA PRO A 34 17.96 5.72 -7.18
C PRO A 34 18.01 4.51 -8.12
N SER A 35 17.77 3.31 -7.59
CA SER A 35 17.78 2.07 -8.36
C SER A 35 16.53 1.87 -9.22
N GLY A 36 15.48 2.68 -9.04
CA GLY A 36 14.17 2.47 -9.66
C GLY A 36 13.46 1.19 -9.18
N GLN A 37 13.94 0.56 -8.10
CA GLN A 37 13.29 -0.63 -7.54
C GLN A 37 11.93 -0.28 -6.93
N MET A 38 10.89 -0.94 -7.42
CA MET A 38 9.52 -0.74 -6.95
C MET A 38 9.13 -1.67 -5.81
N TYR A 39 9.90 -2.74 -5.57
CA TYR A 39 9.63 -3.68 -4.48
C TYR A 39 10.92 -4.23 -3.90
N GLY A 40 10.87 -4.54 -2.61
CA GLY A 40 11.97 -5.19 -1.93
C GLY A 40 11.92 -5.04 -0.43
N PHE A 41 13.03 -5.39 0.19
CA PHE A 41 13.22 -5.23 1.62
C PHE A 41 14.66 -4.82 1.91
N CYS A 42 14.83 -4.23 3.07
CA CYS A 42 16.11 -3.96 3.69
C CYS A 42 16.08 -4.50 5.11
N SER A 43 17.12 -5.23 5.49
CA SER A 43 17.33 -5.71 6.85
C SER A 43 18.69 -5.20 7.31
N HIS A 44 18.66 -4.38 8.36
CA HIS A 44 19.77 -3.73 9.02
C HIS A 44 19.65 -3.98 10.54
N PRO A 45 20.76 -4.05 11.32
CA PRO A 45 20.70 -4.37 12.75
C PRO A 45 19.69 -3.56 13.57
N ASN A 46 19.50 -2.29 13.22
CA ASN A 46 18.59 -1.39 13.94
C ASN A 46 17.27 -1.12 13.22
N HIS A 47 17.17 -1.47 11.93
CA HIS A 47 16.04 -1.08 11.08
C HIS A 47 15.65 -2.19 10.11
N SER A 48 14.35 -2.42 9.97
CA SER A 48 13.78 -3.29 8.94
C SER A 48 12.82 -2.48 8.09
N PHE A 49 12.99 -2.54 6.77
CA PHE A 49 12.15 -1.82 5.82
C PHE A 49 11.54 -2.79 4.81
N LEU A 50 10.26 -2.57 4.53
CA LEU A 50 9.56 -3.15 3.39
C LEU A 50 9.31 -2.03 2.39
N VAL A 51 9.65 -2.29 1.13
CA VAL A 51 9.50 -1.32 0.04
C VAL A 51 8.50 -1.89 -0.95
N TYR A 52 7.52 -1.07 -1.29
CA TYR A 52 6.46 -1.38 -2.23
C TYR A 52 6.27 -0.22 -3.20
N GLU A 53 5.61 -0.53 -4.31
CA GLU A 53 5.22 0.46 -5.30
C GLU A 53 4.26 1.45 -4.65
N HIS A 54 4.53 2.74 -4.85
CA HIS A 54 3.63 3.78 -4.37
C HIS A 54 2.36 3.79 -5.20
N VAL A 55 1.21 3.77 -4.53
CA VAL A 55 -0.12 3.77 -5.15
C VAL A 55 -0.72 5.17 -5.00
N GLU A 56 -0.99 5.84 -6.12
CA GLU A 56 -1.12 7.31 -6.19
C GLU A 56 -2.32 7.86 -5.43
N ARG A 57 -3.48 7.18 -5.46
CA ARG A 57 -4.67 7.66 -4.72
C ARG A 57 -4.66 7.22 -3.26
N GLY A 58 -3.63 6.49 -2.84
CA GLY A 58 -3.51 5.95 -1.48
C GLY A 58 -4.68 5.06 -1.12
N SER A 59 -5.09 5.11 0.15
CA SER A 59 -6.14 4.25 0.67
C SER A 59 -7.54 4.69 0.26
N LEU A 60 -8.45 3.71 0.15
CA LEU A 60 -9.86 3.94 -0.09
C LEU A 60 -10.46 4.88 0.97
N ARG A 61 -10.01 4.78 2.22
CA ARG A 61 -10.39 5.73 3.27
C ARG A 61 -10.04 7.17 2.89
N MET A 62 -8.83 7.41 2.39
CA MET A 62 -8.40 8.75 1.98
C MET A 62 -9.27 9.29 0.85
N VAL A 63 -9.50 8.48 -0.20
CA VAL A 63 -10.36 8.82 -1.34
C VAL A 63 -11.78 9.16 -0.89
N LEU A 64 -12.37 8.34 -0.02
CA LEU A 64 -13.73 8.54 0.48
C LEU A 64 -13.86 9.74 1.44
N SER A 65 -12.80 10.07 2.17
CA SER A 65 -12.77 11.20 3.12
C SER A 65 -12.55 12.56 2.45
N ASN A 66 -12.07 12.57 1.21
CA ASN A 66 -11.80 13.79 0.46
C ASN A 66 -13.02 14.19 -0.39
N ASN A 67 -13.54 15.41 -0.19
CA ASN A 67 -14.76 15.89 -0.86
C ASN A 67 -14.65 16.00 -2.39
N GLU A 68 -13.45 16.15 -2.93
CA GLU A 68 -13.22 16.21 -4.37
C GLU A 68 -13.05 14.78 -4.93
N GLN A 69 -12.11 14.01 -4.36
CA GLN A 69 -11.82 12.65 -4.85
C GLN A 69 -12.99 11.68 -4.66
N SER A 70 -13.81 11.84 -3.62
CA SER A 70 -14.98 10.98 -3.39
C SER A 70 -16.07 11.11 -4.46
N LYS A 71 -16.05 12.20 -5.24
CA LYS A 71 -17.00 12.47 -6.33
C LYS A 71 -16.49 12.03 -7.70
N GLU A 72 -15.18 11.86 -7.86
CA GLU A 72 -14.55 11.41 -9.11
C GLU A 72 -14.99 10.01 -9.60
N PRO A 73 -15.16 8.98 -8.74
CA PRO A 73 -15.54 7.66 -9.22
C PRO A 73 -17.04 7.62 -9.55
N ASP A 74 -17.34 7.45 -10.83
CA ASP A 74 -18.65 7.07 -11.30
C ASP A 74 -19.05 5.66 -10.81
N TRP A 75 -20.28 5.27 -11.11
CA TRP A 75 -20.78 3.97 -10.69
C TRP A 75 -19.94 2.80 -11.22
N LYS A 76 -19.41 2.91 -12.44
CA LYS A 76 -18.60 1.86 -13.05
C LYS A 76 -17.28 1.68 -12.30
N LYS A 77 -16.59 2.76 -11.97
CA LYS A 77 -15.36 2.72 -11.15
C LYS A 77 -15.62 2.14 -9.76
N ARG A 78 -16.74 2.49 -9.12
CA ARG A 78 -17.14 1.90 -7.83
C ARG A 78 -17.36 0.40 -7.93
N LEU A 79 -18.01 -0.07 -8.99
CA LEU A 79 -18.16 -1.51 -9.25
C LEU A 79 -16.82 -2.20 -9.51
N ASN A 80 -15.89 -1.56 -10.23
CA ASN A 80 -14.54 -2.09 -10.42
C ASN A 80 -13.83 -2.29 -9.08
N VAL A 81 -13.92 -1.32 -8.16
CA VAL A 81 -13.35 -1.45 -6.82
C VAL A 81 -13.92 -2.65 -6.07
N VAL A 82 -15.25 -2.81 -6.06
CA VAL A 82 -15.92 -3.95 -5.39
C VAL A 82 -15.49 -5.28 -6.01
N ASN A 83 -15.50 -5.37 -7.34
CA ASN A 83 -15.12 -6.58 -8.07
C ASN A 83 -13.63 -6.91 -7.87
N GLY A 84 -12.75 -5.91 -7.92
CA GLY A 84 -11.32 -6.07 -7.69
C GLY A 84 -11.02 -6.60 -6.29
N LEU A 85 -11.67 -6.05 -5.27
CA LEU A 85 -11.52 -6.53 -3.89
C LEU A 85 -12.05 -7.96 -3.73
N ALA A 86 -13.22 -8.27 -4.30
CA ALA A 86 -13.78 -9.62 -4.26
C ALA A 86 -12.87 -10.65 -4.96
N ASN A 87 -12.29 -10.27 -6.11
CA ASN A 87 -11.35 -11.11 -6.85
C ASN A 87 -10.06 -11.33 -6.05
N ALA A 88 -9.51 -10.30 -5.42
CA ALA A 88 -8.32 -10.41 -4.57
C ALA A 88 -8.56 -11.35 -3.38
N LEU A 89 -9.71 -11.22 -2.70
CA LEU A 89 -10.11 -12.11 -1.60
C LEU A 89 -10.33 -13.55 -2.07
N SER A 90 -10.99 -13.73 -3.21
CA SER A 90 -11.19 -15.04 -3.81
C SER A 90 -9.84 -15.71 -4.12
N TYR A 91 -8.91 -14.98 -4.70
CA TYR A 91 -7.55 -15.45 -5.01
C TYR A 91 -6.78 -15.82 -3.74
N MET A 92 -6.79 -14.97 -2.72
CA MET A 92 -6.10 -15.26 -1.46
C MET A 92 -6.63 -16.53 -0.77
N HIS A 93 -7.95 -16.73 -0.76
CA HIS A 93 -8.58 -17.85 -0.06
C HIS A 93 -8.54 -19.17 -0.85
N HIS A 94 -8.60 -19.12 -2.18
CA HIS A 94 -8.82 -20.31 -3.01
C HIS A 94 -7.78 -20.50 -4.12
N GLY A 95 -6.93 -19.51 -4.37
CA GLY A 95 -5.91 -19.54 -5.42
C GLY A 95 -4.66 -20.34 -5.09
N HIS A 96 -4.50 -20.77 -3.83
CA HIS A 96 -3.34 -21.51 -3.35
C HIS A 96 -3.75 -22.73 -2.51
N SER A 97 -2.86 -23.72 -2.42
CA SER A 97 -3.06 -24.92 -1.58
C SER A 97 -3.15 -24.61 -0.08
N HIS A 98 -2.55 -23.50 0.34
CA HIS A 98 -2.65 -22.95 1.68
C HIS A 98 -3.32 -21.58 1.58
N PRO A 99 -4.58 -21.45 2.03
CA PRO A 99 -5.31 -20.19 2.01
C PRO A 99 -4.58 -19.09 2.79
N VAL A 100 -4.47 -17.90 2.20
CA VAL A 100 -3.96 -16.71 2.88
C VAL A 100 -5.15 -15.97 3.48
N VAL A 101 -5.23 -15.88 4.81
CA VAL A 101 -6.29 -15.13 5.49
C VAL A 101 -5.72 -13.78 5.90
N HIS A 102 -6.12 -12.69 5.23
CA HIS A 102 -5.54 -11.36 5.47
C HIS A 102 -5.78 -10.82 6.90
N ARG A 103 -6.92 -11.16 7.52
CA ARG A 103 -7.38 -10.76 8.87
C ARG A 103 -7.61 -9.27 9.14
N ASP A 104 -6.99 -8.37 8.39
CA ASP A 104 -7.20 -6.92 8.53
C ASP A 104 -7.69 -6.23 7.24
N ILE A 105 -8.79 -6.73 6.68
CA ILE A 105 -9.42 -6.08 5.52
C ILE A 105 -10.22 -4.87 5.99
N SER A 106 -9.71 -3.68 5.72
CA SER A 106 -10.32 -2.40 6.04
C SER A 106 -10.11 -1.37 4.93
N SER A 107 -10.82 -0.24 4.96
CA SER A 107 -10.63 0.84 3.97
C SER A 107 -9.27 1.52 4.05
N ASN A 108 -8.48 1.30 5.10
CA ASN A 108 -7.07 1.73 5.17
C ASN A 108 -6.15 0.84 4.33
N ASN A 109 -6.48 -0.45 4.24
CA ASN A 109 -5.64 -1.50 3.64
C ASN A 109 -6.09 -1.87 2.21
N VAL A 110 -7.03 -1.10 1.65
CA VAL A 110 -7.43 -1.15 0.25
C VAL A 110 -6.88 0.09 -0.42
N LEU A 111 -5.86 -0.07 -1.26
CA LEU A 111 -5.25 1.02 -2.02
C LEU A 111 -5.85 1.11 -3.42
N LEU A 112 -5.91 2.33 -3.98
CA LEU A 112 -6.44 2.60 -5.31
C LEU A 112 -5.41 3.31 -6.18
N ASP A 113 -5.16 2.78 -7.38
CA ASP A 113 -4.35 3.49 -8.37
C ASP A 113 -5.16 4.55 -9.13
N LEU A 114 -4.53 5.20 -10.11
CA LEU A 114 -5.16 6.28 -10.89
C LEU A 114 -6.43 5.83 -11.62
N ASP A 115 -6.53 4.55 -11.97
CA ASP A 115 -7.65 3.94 -12.72
C ASP A 115 -8.74 3.36 -11.82
N TYR A 116 -8.60 3.50 -10.49
CA TYR A 116 -9.49 2.90 -9.47
C TYR A 116 -9.44 1.38 -9.45
N GLU A 117 -8.31 0.79 -9.86
CA GLU A 117 -8.04 -0.62 -9.63
C GLU A 117 -7.53 -0.84 -8.21
N VAL A 118 -7.94 -1.96 -7.61
CA VAL A 118 -7.70 -2.26 -6.20
C VAL A 118 -6.38 -3.00 -5.99
N ARG A 119 -5.63 -2.56 -4.98
CA ARG A 119 -4.49 -3.28 -4.43
C ARG A 119 -4.68 -3.48 -2.94
N VAL A 120 -4.71 -4.75 -2.49
CA VAL A 120 -4.77 -5.09 -1.07
C VAL A 120 -3.37 -4.96 -0.47
N SER A 121 -3.26 -4.29 0.68
CA SER A 121 -2.00 -4.01 1.38
C SER A 121 -2.05 -4.45 2.84
N ASP A 122 -0.90 -4.45 3.49
CA ASP A 122 -0.73 -4.75 4.92
C ASP A 122 -1.11 -6.19 5.34
N PHE A 123 -0.26 -7.12 4.91
CA PHE A 123 -0.32 -8.52 5.27
C PHE A 123 0.37 -8.81 6.63
N GLY A 124 0.59 -7.81 7.48
CA GLY A 124 1.32 -7.96 8.74
C GLY A 124 0.65 -8.91 9.75
N THR A 125 -0.65 -9.19 9.58
CA THR A 125 -1.43 -10.08 10.45
C THR A 125 -1.90 -11.38 9.77
N ALA A 126 -1.51 -11.58 8.51
CA ALA A 126 -1.92 -12.72 7.68
C ALA A 126 -1.30 -14.06 8.13
#